data_AF-A0A949XVC2-F1
#
_entry.id   AF-A0A949XVC2-F1
#
_cell.length_a   1.000
_cell.length_b   1.000
_cell.length_c   1.000
_cell.angle_alpha   90.00
_cell.angle_beta   90.00
_cell.angle_gamma   90.00
#
_symmetry.space_group_name_H-M   'P 1'
#
loop_
_entity.id
_entity.type
_entity.pdbx_description
1 polymer ?
#
loop_
_entity_poly.entity_id
_entity_poly.type
_entity_poly.pdbx_seq_one_letter_code
_entity_poly.pdbx_strand_id
1 'polypeptide(L)'
;MAFAIAWDRWYIEHPRLEVPPALAVVTRADASEFGGDWSPPYNWETGARPREAAVRARLSALRAVLPPTITEVVPAGFAAETPFGFVEHVLPTLASLLHRAERTALIRHLHHVSTRSKARRLVGQVSEQGRWLWKNLRTRHKARQKSEDSPAK
;
A
#
# COMPACT_ATOMS: atom_id res chain seq x y z
N MET A 1 0.78 18.08 1.36
CA MET A 1 -0.58 17.62 0.97
C MET A 1 -0.63 16.86 -0.35
N ALA A 2 0.07 17.29 -1.40
CA ALA A 2 0.02 16.63 -2.71
C ALA A 2 0.23 15.10 -2.65
N PHE A 3 1.15 14.62 -1.81
CA PHE A 3 1.37 13.18 -1.62
C PHE A 3 0.14 12.44 -1.10
N ALA A 4 -0.52 12.93 -0.04
CA ALA A 4 -1.68 12.26 0.56
C ALA A 4 -2.84 12.15 -0.44
N ILE A 5 -3.08 13.22 -1.21
CA ILE A 5 -4.10 13.23 -2.26
C ILE A 5 -3.74 12.26 -3.40
N ALA A 6 -2.48 12.27 -3.85
CA ALA A 6 -2.02 11.34 -4.89
C ALA A 6 -2.10 9.88 -4.44
N TRP A 7 -1.78 9.63 -3.17
CA TRP A 7 -1.90 8.31 -2.54
C TRP A 7 -3.36 7.83 -2.54
N ASP A 8 -4.29 8.65 -2.04
CA ASP A 8 -5.71 8.30 -1.99
C ASP A 8 -6.28 8.07 -3.40
N ARG A 9 -5.97 8.98 -4.33
CA ARG A 9 -6.35 8.86 -5.73
C ARG A 9 -5.86 7.55 -6.36
N TRP A 10 -4.63 7.15 -6.08
CA TRP A 10 -4.09 5.89 -6.62
C TRP A 10 -4.93 4.68 -6.19
N TYR A 11 -5.35 4.62 -4.92
CA TYR A 11 -6.20 3.52 -4.44
C TYR A 11 -7.64 3.59 -4.96
N ILE A 12 -8.19 4.78 -5.20
CA ILE A 12 -9.48 4.95 -5.88
C ILE A 12 -9.40 4.41 -7.32
N GLU A 13 -8.31 4.68 -8.03
CA GLU A 13 -8.10 4.21 -9.41
C GLU A 13 -7.79 2.70 -9.48
N HIS A 14 -7.37 2.08 -8.37
CA HIS A 14 -7.00 0.67 -8.28
C HIS A 14 -7.82 -0.08 -7.22
N PRO A 15 -9.16 -0.19 -7.36
CA PRO A 15 -10.05 -0.76 -6.34
C PRO A 15 -9.80 -2.25 -6.07
N ARG A 16 -9.03 -2.93 -6.93
CA ARG A 16 -8.60 -4.32 -6.74
C ARG A 16 -7.48 -4.46 -5.69
N LEU A 17 -6.86 -3.34 -5.31
CA LEU A 17 -5.78 -3.31 -4.33
C LEU A 17 -6.37 -2.90 -2.98
N GLU A 18 -6.13 -3.73 -1.97
CA GLU A 18 -6.52 -3.39 -0.61
C GLU A 18 -5.68 -2.19 -0.13
N VAL A 19 -6.38 -1.15 0.35
CA VAL A 19 -5.78 0.07 0.88
C VAL A 19 -5.15 -0.24 2.25
N PRO A 20 -3.84 0.00 2.42
CA PRO A 20 -3.19 -0.28 3.68
C PRO A 20 -3.58 0.80 4.69
N PRO A 21 -3.56 0.50 5.99
CA PRO A 21 -3.78 1.53 7.00
C PRO A 21 -2.72 2.62 6.88
N ALA A 22 -3.11 3.86 7.14
CA ALA A 22 -2.22 5.02 7.10
C ALA A 22 -2.33 5.83 8.38
N LEU A 23 -1.18 6.29 8.87
CA LEU A 23 -1.02 7.16 10.04
C LEU A 23 -0.36 8.46 9.59
N ALA A 24 -0.98 9.60 9.88
CA ALA A 24 -0.35 10.90 9.74
C ALA A 24 0.28 11.33 11.08
N VAL A 25 1.60 11.56 11.08
CA VAL A 25 2.30 12.11 12.23
C VAL A 25 2.57 13.59 12.00
N VAL A 26 2.01 14.44 12.86
CA VAL A 26 2.21 15.89 12.84
C VAL A 26 3.40 16.21 13.72
N THR A 27 4.53 16.45 13.09
CA THR A 27 5.77 16.75 13.79
C THR A 27 5.80 18.20 14.28
N ARG A 28 6.77 18.51 15.15
CA ARG A 28 6.98 19.84 15.73
C ARG A 28 5.84 20.33 16.63
N ALA A 29 5.06 19.42 17.22
CA ALA A 29 4.00 19.81 18.16
C ALA A 29 4.54 20.55 19.42
N ASP A 30 5.84 20.42 19.67
CA ASP A 30 6.63 21.06 20.71
C ASP A 30 7.26 22.41 20.29
N ALA A 31 7.08 22.85 19.03
CA ALA A 31 7.67 24.09 18.55
C ALA A 31 7.17 25.32 19.33
N SER A 32 8.07 26.29 19.52
CA SER A 32 7.77 27.55 20.23
C SER A 32 6.70 28.40 19.55
N GLU A 33 6.42 28.16 18.25
CA GLU A 33 5.38 28.82 17.46
C GLU A 33 3.97 28.64 18.04
N PHE A 34 3.74 27.60 18.85
CA PHE A 34 2.45 27.38 19.52
C PHE A 34 2.27 28.21 20.79
N GLY A 35 3.32 28.89 21.27
CA GLY A 35 3.30 29.69 22.49
C GLY A 35 3.04 28.87 23.76
N GLY A 36 3.17 29.50 24.92
CA GLY A 36 2.96 28.86 26.24
C GLY A 36 3.99 27.78 26.59
N ASP A 37 3.95 27.33 27.84
CA ASP A 37 4.86 26.28 28.32
C ASP A 37 4.42 24.90 27.82
N TRP A 38 5.40 24.11 27.40
CA TRP A 38 5.22 22.70 27.05
C TRP A 38 5.99 21.86 28.05
N SER A 39 5.27 21.39 29.07
CA SER A 39 5.84 20.58 30.12
C SER A 39 4.92 19.39 30.39
N PRO A 40 5.48 18.21 30.69
CA PRO A 40 4.71 17.07 31.15
C PRO A 40 3.87 17.40 32.41
N PRO A 41 2.77 16.68 32.66
CA PRO A 41 2.18 15.65 31.79
C PRO A 41 1.50 16.27 30.56
N TYR A 42 1.77 15.71 29.38
CA TYR A 42 1.23 16.22 28.12
C TYR A 42 -0.20 15.73 27.91
N ASN A 43 -1.16 16.65 27.73
CA ASN A 43 -2.54 16.29 27.40
C ASN A 43 -3.07 17.15 26.25
N TRP A 44 -2.57 16.92 25.05
CA TRP A 44 -3.02 17.66 23.87
C TRP A 44 -4.49 17.37 23.50
N GLU A 45 -4.98 16.15 23.77
CA GLU A 45 -6.30 15.71 23.33
C GLU A 45 -7.43 16.36 24.14
N THR A 46 -7.28 16.49 25.46
CA THR A 46 -8.33 17.04 26.33
C THR A 46 -7.90 18.21 27.20
N GLY A 47 -6.59 18.51 27.26
CA GLY A 47 -6.06 19.57 28.10
C GLY A 47 -6.50 20.97 27.69
N ALA A 48 -6.43 21.91 28.63
CA ALA A 48 -6.94 23.27 28.48
C ALA A 48 -5.83 24.32 28.34
N ARG A 49 -4.54 23.93 28.42
CA ARG A 49 -3.44 24.88 28.29
C ARG A 49 -3.44 25.48 26.88
N PRO A 50 -3.04 26.77 26.70
CA PRO A 50 -3.05 27.41 25.39
C PRO A 50 -2.33 26.60 24.31
N ARG A 51 -1.17 26.00 24.66
CA ARG A 51 -0.41 25.16 23.74
C ARG A 51 -1.15 23.87 23.35
N GLU A 52 -1.81 23.21 24.31
CA GLU A 52 -2.60 21.99 24.05
C GLU A 52 -3.77 22.28 23.10
N ALA A 53 -4.46 23.40 23.32
CA ALA A 53 -5.54 23.86 22.45
C ALA A 53 -5.02 24.19 21.03
N ALA A 54 -3.86 24.84 20.92
CA ALA A 54 -3.25 25.18 19.64
C ALA A 54 -2.80 23.94 18.84
N VAL A 55 -2.19 22.96 19.51
CA VAL A 55 -1.85 21.66 18.90
C VAL A 55 -3.11 20.95 18.42
N ARG A 56 -4.16 20.87 19.24
CA ARG A 56 -5.44 20.26 18.87
C ARG A 56 -6.09 20.96 17.67
N ALA A 57 -6.11 22.30 17.66
CA ALA A 57 -6.66 23.07 16.56
C ALA A 57 -5.92 22.79 15.25
N ARG A 58 -4.58 22.73 15.29
CA ARG A 58 -3.78 22.36 14.11
C ARG A 58 -4.07 20.95 13.63
N LEU A 59 -4.20 19.98 14.53
CA LEU A 59 -4.52 18.60 14.18
C LEU A 59 -5.92 18.48 13.57
N SER A 60 -6.90 19.17 14.14
CA SER A 60 -8.27 19.23 13.61
C SER A 60 -8.30 19.85 12.22
N ALA A 61 -7.61 20.97 12.03
CA ALA A 61 -7.47 21.61 10.72
C ALA A 61 -6.82 20.69 9.69
N LEU A 62 -5.74 19.98 10.07
CA LEU A 62 -5.09 19.03 9.18
C LEU A 62 -5.99 17.83 8.86
N ARG A 63 -6.69 17.28 9.85
CA ARG A 63 -7.63 16.17 9.64
C ARG A 63 -8.73 16.52 8.65
N ALA A 64 -9.23 17.76 8.67
CA ALA A 64 -10.27 18.22 7.75
C ALA A 64 -9.84 18.24 6.28
N VAL A 65 -8.54 18.34 5.99
CA VAL A 65 -7.99 18.39 4.63
C VAL A 65 -7.27 17.12 4.20
N LEU A 66 -7.09 16.15 5.10
CA LEU A 66 -6.54 14.84 4.76
C LEU A 66 -7.62 13.97 4.08
N PRO A 67 -7.22 13.09 3.15
CA PRO A 67 -8.13 12.12 2.58
C PRO A 67 -8.77 11.22 3.65
N PRO A 68 -10.02 10.76 3.45
CA PRO A 68 -10.74 9.95 4.44
C PRO A 68 -10.10 8.59 4.71
N THR A 69 -9.22 8.12 3.83
CA THR A 69 -8.44 6.89 4.01
C THR A 69 -7.34 7.00 5.07
N ILE A 70 -6.96 8.22 5.47
CA ILE A 70 -6.01 8.49 6.56
C ILE A 70 -6.81 8.83 7.82
N THR A 71 -7.17 7.81 8.59
CA THR A 71 -8.05 7.97 9.76
C THR A 71 -7.31 8.37 11.03
N GLU A 72 -6.02 8.03 11.12
CA GLU A 72 -5.20 8.25 12.29
C GLU A 72 -4.30 9.48 12.09
N VAL A 73 -4.40 10.44 13.00
CA VAL A 73 -3.59 11.66 13.00
C VAL A 73 -3.11 11.92 14.42
N VAL A 74 -1.80 11.87 14.64
CA VAL A 74 -1.19 12.01 15.96
C VAL A 74 -0.10 13.08 15.97
N PRO A 75 0.08 13.84 17.07
CA PRO A 75 1.16 14.81 17.16
C PRO A 75 2.42 14.17 17.73
N ALA A 76 3.58 14.67 17.30
CA ALA A 76 4.87 14.28 17.86
C ALA A 76 5.83 15.49 17.92
N GLY A 77 6.66 15.51 18.95
CA GLY A 77 7.74 16.48 19.16
C GLY A 77 9.07 15.76 19.34
N PHE A 78 10.14 16.36 18.81
CA PHE A 78 11.49 15.80 18.84
C PHE A 78 12.50 16.75 19.48
N ALA A 79 12.04 17.65 20.36
CA ALA A 79 12.91 18.50 21.16
C ALA A 79 13.93 17.65 21.91
N ALA A 80 15.18 18.10 21.90
CA ALA A 80 16.32 17.34 22.39
C ALA A 80 16.19 16.94 23.87
N GLU A 81 15.55 17.79 24.69
CA GLU A 81 15.47 17.59 26.14
C GLU A 81 14.21 16.83 26.56
N THR A 82 13.10 16.99 25.82
CA THR A 82 11.79 16.45 26.21
C THR A 82 10.99 16.05 24.96
N PRO A 83 11.31 14.91 24.32
CA PRO A 83 10.51 14.42 23.21
C PRO A 83 9.07 14.16 23.65
N PHE A 84 8.13 14.35 22.74
CA PHE A 84 6.70 14.27 23.03
C PHE A 84 5.99 13.34 22.04
N GLY A 85 5.11 12.50 22.56
CA GLY A 85 4.03 11.87 21.80
C GLY A 85 4.46 10.65 20.99
N PHE A 86 5.75 10.32 20.93
CA PHE A 86 6.18 9.12 20.22
C PHE A 86 5.77 7.85 20.97
N VAL A 87 6.08 7.76 22.27
CA VAL A 87 5.76 6.59 23.10
C VAL A 87 4.28 6.56 23.45
N GLU A 88 3.68 7.72 23.67
CA GLU A 88 2.31 7.85 24.16
C GLU A 88 1.26 7.81 23.04
N HIS A 89 1.63 8.21 21.81
CA HIS A 89 0.68 8.32 20.70
C HIS A 89 1.15 7.55 19.45
N VAL A 90 2.35 7.81 18.94
CA VAL A 90 2.80 7.19 17.67
C VAL A 90 2.89 5.67 17.79
N LEU A 91 3.58 5.14 18.80
CA LEU A 91 3.76 3.70 18.95
C LEU A 91 2.45 2.95 19.20
N PRO A 92 1.56 3.38 20.12
CA PRO A 92 0.27 2.72 20.31
C PRO A 92 -0.61 2.74 19.05
N THR A 93 -0.65 3.87 18.35
CA THR A 93 -1.43 3.97 17.10
C THR A 93 -0.81 3.12 15.99
N LEU A 94 0.52 3.06 15.87
CA LEU A 94 1.16 2.17 14.90
C LEU A 94 0.86 0.70 15.23
N ALA A 95 0.92 0.32 16.51
CA ALA A 95 0.61 -1.02 16.96
C ALA A 95 -0.85 -1.42 16.65
N SER A 96 -1.81 -0.51 16.81
CA SER A 96 -3.22 -0.78 16.48
C SER A 96 -3.44 -1.00 14.97
N LEU A 97 -2.61 -0.39 14.12
CA LEU A 97 -2.66 -0.54 12.67
C LEU A 97 -1.93 -1.79 12.16
N LEU A 98 -1.02 -2.37 12.95
CA LEU A 98 -0.11 -3.44 12.51
C LEU A 98 -0.85 -4.66 11.95
N HIS A 99 -1.86 -5.16 12.66
CA HIS A 99 -2.60 -6.35 12.23
C HIS A 99 -3.29 -6.15 10.87
N ARG A 100 -3.84 -4.95 10.62
CA ARG A 100 -4.43 -4.62 9.33
C ARG A 100 -3.37 -4.49 8.24
N ALA A 101 -2.22 -3.88 8.55
CA ALA A 101 -1.11 -3.74 7.62
C ALA A 101 -0.56 -5.10 7.17
N GLU A 102 -0.38 -6.04 8.10
CA GLU A 102 0.07 -7.40 7.83
C GLU A 102 -0.90 -8.14 6.91
N ARG A 103 -2.21 -8.03 7.18
CA ARG A 103 -3.25 -8.63 6.35
C ARG A 103 -3.20 -8.09 4.92
N THR A 104 -3.12 -6.77 4.76
CA THR A 104 -3.01 -6.13 3.45
C THR A 104 -1.73 -6.57 2.71
N ALA A 105 -0.60 -6.68 3.42
CA ALA A 105 0.66 -7.16 2.87
C ALA A 105 0.55 -8.62 2.38
N LEU A 106 -0.06 -9.50 3.17
CA LEU A 106 -0.29 -10.90 2.81
C LEU A 106 -1.20 -11.03 1.58
N ILE A 107 -2.32 -10.31 1.54
CA ILE A 107 -3.26 -10.33 0.41
C ILE A 107 -2.57 -9.87 -0.87
N ARG A 108 -1.77 -8.81 -0.80
CA ARG A 108 -0.95 -8.35 -1.95
C ARG A 108 0.05 -9.41 -2.40
N HIS A 109 0.73 -10.05 -1.45
CA HIS A 109 1.68 -11.10 -1.76
C HIS A 109 1.01 -12.30 -2.46
N LEU A 110 -0.13 -12.77 -1.94
CA LEU A 110 -0.91 -13.85 -2.53
C LEU A 110 -1.42 -13.49 -3.94
N HIS A 111 -1.91 -12.26 -4.14
CA HIS A 111 -2.32 -11.79 -5.46
C HIS A 111 -1.16 -11.79 -6.46
N HIS A 112 0.02 -11.34 -6.03
CA HIS A 112 1.21 -11.33 -6.86
C HIS A 112 1.64 -12.75 -7.26
N VAL A 113 1.69 -13.69 -6.31
CA VAL A 113 2.05 -15.09 -6.55
C VAL A 113 1.02 -15.82 -7.42
N SER A 114 -0.27 -15.58 -7.18
CA SER A 114 -1.37 -16.18 -7.94
C SER A 114 -1.36 -15.73 -9.41
N THR A 115 -1.16 -14.44 -9.65
CA THR A 115 -1.10 -13.87 -11.00
C THR A 115 0.07 -14.45 -11.80
N ARG A 116 1.25 -14.59 -11.17
CA ARG A 116 2.41 -15.26 -11.78
C ARG A 116 2.12 -16.72 -12.12
N SER A 117 1.43 -17.43 -11.23
CA SER A 117 1.05 -18.84 -11.46
C SER A 117 0.05 -18.99 -12.61
N LYS A 118 -0.93 -18.09 -12.71
CA LYS A 118 -1.90 -18.07 -13.83
C LYS A 118 -1.21 -17.77 -15.16
N ALA A 119 -0.32 -16.77 -15.20
CA ALA A 119 0.46 -16.46 -16.40
C ALA A 119 1.30 -17.66 -16.86
N ARG A 120 1.97 -18.34 -15.93
CA ARG A 120 2.75 -19.56 -16.25
C ARG A 120 1.89 -20.68 -16.80
N ARG A 121 0.67 -20.89 -16.27
CA ARG A 121 -0.28 -21.90 -16.78
C ARG A 121 -0.74 -21.59 -18.21
N LEU A 122 -1.06 -20.34 -18.49
CA LEU A 122 -1.45 -19.91 -19.83
C LEU A 122 -0.31 -20.11 -20.85
N VAL A 123 0.92 -19.75 -20.48
CA VAL A 123 2.11 -19.99 -21.33
C VAL A 123 2.31 -21.49 -21.58
N GLY A 124 2.12 -22.32 -20.55
CA GLY A 124 2.17 -23.78 -20.68
C GLY A 124 1.18 -24.31 -21.71
N GLN A 125 -0.10 -23.92 -21.59
CA GLN A 125 -1.18 -24.37 -22.49
C GLN A 125 -0.96 -23.92 -23.94
N VAL A 126 -0.53 -22.67 -24.15
CA VAL A 126 -0.20 -22.17 -25.49
C VAL A 126 0.98 -22.93 -26.09
N SER A 127 2.00 -23.25 -25.28
CA SER A 127 3.18 -24.01 -25.75
C SER A 127 2.83 -25.44 -26.15
N GLU A 128 1.87 -26.07 -25.47
CA GLU A 128 1.43 -27.44 -25.74
C GLU A 128 0.57 -27.50 -27.02
N GLN A 129 -0.35 -26.55 -27.18
CA GLN A 129 -1.16 -26.43 -28.40
C GLN A 129 -0.31 -26.07 -29.62
N GLY A 130 0.67 -25.16 -29.46
CA GLY A 130 1.62 -24.81 -30.52
C GLY A 130 2.48 -26.01 -30.94
N ARG A 131 2.97 -26.80 -29.98
CA ARG A 131 3.71 -28.05 -30.27
C ARG A 131 2.86 -29.08 -30.99
N TRP A 132 1.58 -29.20 -30.65
CA TRP A 132 0.65 -30.11 -31.33
C TRP A 132 0.38 -29.67 -32.78
N LEU A 133 0.10 -28.38 -33.02
CA LEU A 133 -0.07 -27.83 -34.37
C LEU A 133 1.18 -28.02 -35.24
N TRP A 134 2.36 -27.78 -34.67
CA TRP A 134 3.63 -27.94 -35.39
C TRP A 134 3.93 -29.41 -35.74
N LYS A 135 3.63 -30.35 -34.83
CA LYS A 135 3.74 -31.79 -35.13
C LYS A 135 2.82 -32.19 -36.28
N ASN A 136 1.58 -31.70 -36.32
CA ASN A 136 0.61 -32.03 -37.38
C ASN A 136 0.98 -31.43 -38.74
N LEU A 137 1.54 -30.23 -38.77
CA LEU A 137 2.07 -29.63 -40.00
C LEU A 137 3.26 -30.42 -40.55
N ARG A 138 4.16 -30.85 -39.67
CA ARG A 138 5.34 -31.64 -40.06
C ARG A 138 4.98 -33.04 -40.54
N THR A 139 4.00 -33.70 -39.92
CA THR A 139 3.51 -35.01 -40.40
C THR A 139 2.77 -34.91 -41.72
N ARG A 140 1.99 -33.84 -41.96
CA ARG A 140 1.39 -33.55 -43.27
C ARG A 140 2.45 -33.32 -44.36
N HIS A 141 3.51 -32.59 -44.05
CA HIS A 141 4.60 -32.38 -45.01
C HIS A 141 5.30 -33.69 -45.37
N LYS A 142 5.55 -34.55 -44.38
CA LYS A 142 6.20 -35.85 -44.58
C LYS A 142 5.31 -36.85 -45.33
N ALA A 143 3.98 -36.79 -45.13
CA ALA A 143 3.02 -37.63 -45.86
C ALA A 143 2.92 -37.21 -47.34
N ARG A 144 2.94 -35.90 -47.63
CA ARG A 144 2.91 -35.37 -48.99
C ARG A 144 4.17 -35.73 -49.81
N GLN A 145 5.33 -35.76 -49.15
CA GLN A 145 6.59 -36.20 -49.75
C GLN A 145 6.59 -37.71 -50.07
N LYS A 146 5.99 -38.53 -49.20
CA LYS A 146 5.91 -39.99 -49.40
C LYS A 146 4.92 -40.40 -50.50
N SER A 147 3.95 -39.53 -50.85
CA SER A 147 3.05 -39.75 -52.00
C SER A 147 3.66 -39.34 -53.35
N GLU A 148 4.66 -38.46 -53.37
CA GLU A 148 5.40 -38.10 -54.59
C GLU A 148 6.49 -39.13 -54.96
N ASP A 149 7.04 -39.84 -53.98
CA ASP A 149 8.07 -40.88 -54.18
C ASP A 149 7.52 -42.27 -54.55
N SER A 150 6.22 -42.42 -54.82
CA SER A 150 5.64 -43.68 -55.29
C SER A 150 5.04 -43.53 -56.71
N PRO A 151 5.87 -43.64 -57.77
CA PRO A 151 5.36 -43.90 -59.10
C PRO A 151 5.00 -45.38 -59.23
N ALA A 152 3.95 -45.60 -60.03
CA ALA A 152 3.26 -46.85 -60.28
C ALA A 152 4.19 -48.01 -60.69
N LYS A 153 3.82 -49.20 -60.22
CA LYS A 153 4.18 -50.48 -60.85
C LYS A 153 3.66 -50.54 -62.28
#